data_AF-A0A0B1SN36-F1
#
_entry.id   AF-A0A0B1SN36-F1
#
_cell.length_a   1.000
_cell.length_b   1.000
_cell.length_c   1.000
_cell.angle_alpha   90.00
_cell.angle_beta   90.00
_cell.angle_gamma   90.00
#
_symmetry.space_group_name_H-M   'P 1'
#
loop_
_entity.id
_entity.type
_entity.pdbx_description
1 polymer ?
#
loop_
_entity_poly.entity_id
_entity_poly.type
_entity_poly.pdbx_seq_one_letter_code
_entity_poly.pdbx_strand_id
1 'polypeptide(L)'
;MICSTIRFGKGVTSEIGYDVKQLGAKHTLLVTDKNVINTTAFKNVSQSLHSHGLKFTVFDGVLIEPTDESMLKAVAFARSLGCDSFVAVGGGSVIDTTKAAALYCSNPEADFYDFVCPPFGLNLVPENPMLPLIAV
;
A
#
# COMPACT_ATOMS: atom_id res chain seq x y z
N MET A 1 -6.03 18.96 8.86
CA MET A 1 -7.04 18.44 7.91
C MET A 1 -6.29 18.04 6.65
N ILE A 2 -6.01 16.76 6.45
CA ILE A 2 -5.36 16.28 5.22
C ILE A 2 -6.50 15.76 4.35
N CYS A 3 -6.79 16.46 3.26
CA CYS A 3 -7.77 16.01 2.28
C CYS A 3 -7.04 15.06 1.31
N SER A 4 -7.55 13.85 1.14
CA SER A 4 -7.05 12.94 0.11
C SER A 4 -7.28 13.57 -1.26
N THR A 5 -6.23 13.66 -2.08
CA THR A 5 -6.38 14.09 -3.48
C THR A 5 -7.01 12.96 -4.28
N ILE A 6 -8.08 13.26 -5.02
CA ILE A 6 -8.77 12.30 -5.90
C ILE A 6 -8.56 12.74 -7.34
N ARG A 7 -8.06 11.83 -8.17
CA ARG A 7 -7.88 12.03 -9.62
C ARG A 7 -8.67 10.95 -10.36
N PHE A 8 -9.34 11.34 -11.44
CA PHE A 8 -10.12 10.41 -12.27
C PHE A 8 -10.00 10.80 -13.75
N GLY A 9 -10.20 9.82 -14.62
CA GLY A 9 -10.14 10.00 -16.06
C GLY A 9 -9.11 9.09 -16.73
N LYS A 10 -9.18 9.02 -18.06
CA LYS A 10 -8.25 8.21 -18.85
C LYS A 10 -6.84 8.79 -18.73
N GLY A 11 -5.88 7.94 -18.35
CA GLY A 11 -4.45 8.30 -18.31
C GLY A 11 -3.92 8.71 -16.93
N VAL A 12 -4.78 8.87 -15.92
CA VAL A 12 -4.34 9.28 -14.57
C VAL A 12 -3.37 8.29 -13.92
N THR A 13 -3.44 7.00 -14.25
CA THR A 13 -2.49 5.99 -13.73
C THR A 13 -1.05 6.22 -14.18
N SER A 14 -0.84 6.97 -15.27
CA SER A 14 0.49 7.36 -15.74
C SER A 14 1.13 8.46 -14.89
N GLU A 15 0.36 9.12 -14.02
CA GLU A 15 0.82 10.25 -13.19
C GLU A 15 1.39 9.78 -11.84
N ILE A 16 1.16 8.53 -11.47
CA ILE A 16 1.52 7.96 -10.16
C ILE A 16 3.02 8.06 -9.87
N GLY A 17 3.88 7.85 -10.86
CA GLY A 17 5.34 8.01 -10.71
C GLY A 17 5.75 9.43 -10.37
N TYR A 18 5.06 10.44 -10.91
CA TYR A 18 5.29 11.84 -10.53
C TYR A 18 4.86 12.08 -9.08
N ASP A 19 3.69 11.57 -8.68
CA ASP A 19 3.15 11.76 -7.34
C ASP A 19 4.04 11.09 -6.27
N VAL A 20 4.47 9.84 -6.50
CA VAL A 20 5.42 9.14 -5.60
C VAL A 20 6.77 9.84 -5.52
N LYS A 21 7.27 10.37 -6.64
CA LYS A 21 8.50 11.19 -6.62
C LYS A 21 8.32 12.45 -5.79
N GLN A 22 7.16 13.10 -5.86
CA GLN A 22 6.89 14.31 -5.08
C GLN A 22 6.76 14.02 -3.58
N LEU A 23 6.37 12.81 -3.19
CA LEU A 23 6.42 12.35 -1.79
C LEU A 23 7.85 12.21 -1.25
N GLY A 24 8.88 12.25 -2.11
CA GLY A 24 10.27 12.03 -1.71
C GLY A 24 10.59 10.58 -1.32
N ALA A 25 9.77 9.63 -1.80
CA ALA A 25 9.92 8.21 -1.53
C ALA A 25 11.27 7.65 -2.01
N LYS A 26 11.93 6.87 -1.15
CA LYS A 26 13.19 6.19 -1.49
C LYS A 26 12.97 4.74 -1.90
N HIS A 27 11.97 4.07 -1.34
CA HIS A 27 11.63 2.70 -1.72
C HIS A 27 10.13 2.45 -1.52
N THR A 28 9.42 2.35 -2.64
CA THR A 28 7.97 2.11 -2.67
C THR A 28 7.64 0.63 -2.74
N LEU A 29 6.65 0.19 -1.98
CA LEU A 29 6.02 -1.12 -2.17
C LEU A 29 4.81 -0.99 -3.09
N LEU A 30 4.85 -1.64 -4.25
CA LEU A 30 3.75 -1.74 -5.21
C LEU A 30 2.95 -3.02 -4.91
N VAL A 31 1.75 -2.86 -4.37
CA VAL A 31 0.91 -3.95 -3.86
C VAL A 31 -0.23 -4.24 -4.84
N THR A 32 -0.45 -5.51 -5.16
CA THR A 32 -1.51 -5.97 -6.07
C THR A 32 -1.92 -7.42 -5.78
N ASP A 33 -2.84 -7.95 -6.57
CA ASP A 33 -3.23 -9.37 -6.57
C ASP A 33 -2.92 -10.04 -7.92
N LYS A 34 -3.07 -11.37 -7.98
CA LYS A 34 -2.79 -12.18 -9.17
C LYS A 34 -3.71 -11.88 -10.36
N ASN A 35 -4.89 -11.32 -10.13
CA ASN A 35 -5.82 -10.95 -11.19
C ASN A 35 -5.46 -9.58 -11.80
N VAL A 36 -4.95 -8.66 -10.98
CA VAL A 36 -4.68 -7.27 -11.38
C VAL A 36 -3.28 -7.09 -11.96
N ILE A 37 -2.29 -7.89 -11.56
CA ILE A 37 -0.89 -7.74 -12.02
C ILE A 37 -0.72 -7.73 -13.55
N ASN A 38 -1.57 -8.46 -14.27
CA ASN A 38 -1.50 -8.57 -15.73
C ASN A 38 -2.24 -7.45 -16.49
N THR A 39 -2.99 -6.61 -15.77
CA THR A 39 -3.83 -5.56 -16.35
C THR A 39 -3.02 -4.38 -16.88
N THR A 40 -3.64 -3.60 -17.78
CA THR A 40 -3.06 -2.34 -18.26
C THR A 40 -2.88 -1.32 -17.14
N ALA A 41 -3.76 -1.32 -16.13
CA ALA A 41 -3.65 -0.41 -14.99
C ALA A 41 -2.35 -0.64 -14.23
N PHE A 42 -2.06 -1.88 -13.84
CA PHE A 42 -0.82 -2.25 -13.15
C PHE A 42 0.42 -1.93 -13.98
N LYS A 43 0.41 -2.29 -15.27
CA LYS A 43 1.51 -2.02 -16.19
C LYS A 43 1.79 -0.51 -16.32
N ASN A 44 0.76 0.32 -16.42
CA ASN A 44 0.92 1.77 -16.51
C ASN A 44 1.54 2.35 -15.24
N VAL A 45 1.09 1.90 -14.06
CA VAL A 45 1.65 2.34 -12.78
C VAL A 45 3.12 1.92 -12.65
N SER A 46 3.42 0.64 -12.89
CA SER A 46 4.79 0.12 -12.85
C SER A 46 5.71 0.85 -13.83
N GLN A 47 5.23 1.13 -15.05
CA GLN A 47 5.98 1.88 -16.05
C GLN A 47 6.20 3.33 -15.62
N SER A 48 5.20 3.96 -15.00
CA SER A 48 5.29 5.33 -14.49
C SER A 48 6.31 5.44 -13.36
N LEU A 49 6.33 4.49 -12.42
CA LEU A 49 7.36 4.43 -11.37
C LEU A 49 8.77 4.27 -11.97
N HIS A 50 8.91 3.34 -12.91
CA HIS A 50 10.18 3.08 -13.58
C HIS A 50 10.70 4.30 -14.37
N SER A 51 9.84 4.97 -15.14
CA SER A 51 10.23 6.14 -15.95
C SER A 51 10.65 7.34 -15.10
N HIS A 52 10.21 7.42 -13.85
CA HIS A 52 10.62 8.44 -12.89
C HIS A 52 11.88 8.05 -12.09
N GLY A 53 12.47 6.88 -12.36
CA GLY A 53 13.67 6.39 -11.68
C GLY A 53 13.45 5.99 -10.22
N LEU A 54 12.21 5.64 -9.85
CA LEU A 54 11.86 5.26 -8.49
C LEU A 54 12.23 3.81 -8.23
N LYS A 55 12.80 3.53 -7.04
CA LYS A 55 13.01 2.18 -6.56
C LYS A 55 11.69 1.64 -6.00
N PHE A 56 11.22 0.52 -6.54
CA PHE A 56 10.04 -0.15 -6.01
C PHE A 56 10.19 -1.67 -6.02
N THR A 57 9.43 -2.33 -5.15
CA THR A 57 9.29 -3.79 -5.11
C THR A 57 7.82 -4.14 -5.26
N VAL A 58 7.52 -5.26 -5.93
CA VAL A 58 6.14 -5.72 -6.12
C VAL A 58 5.80 -6.78 -5.09
N PHE A 59 4.64 -6.63 -4.45
CA PHE A 59 3.98 -7.69 -3.70
C PHE A 59 2.65 -8.01 -4.38
N ASP A 60 2.51 -9.22 -4.90
CA ASP A 60 1.33 -9.67 -5.66
C ASP A 60 0.57 -10.82 -4.95
N GLY A 61 0.85 -11.00 -3.67
CA GLY A 61 0.33 -12.07 -2.83
C GLY A 61 -0.98 -11.74 -2.12
N VAL A 62 -1.66 -10.64 -2.48
CA VAL A 62 -2.96 -10.29 -1.91
C VAL A 62 -4.00 -11.33 -2.31
N LEU A 63 -4.78 -11.77 -1.32
CA LEU A 63 -5.92 -12.68 -1.52
C LEU A 63 -7.23 -11.89 -1.57
N ILE A 64 -8.19 -12.39 -2.37
CA ILE A 64 -9.59 -11.95 -2.30
C ILE A 64 -10.11 -12.35 -0.91
N GLU A 65 -10.85 -11.45 -0.25
CA GLU A 65 -11.27 -11.62 1.16
C GLU A 65 -10.07 -11.91 2.08
N PRO A 66 -9.19 -10.91 2.31
CA PRO A 66 -7.94 -11.12 3.02
C PRO A 66 -8.18 -11.65 4.44
N THR A 67 -7.41 -12.65 4.82
CA THR A 67 -7.36 -13.20 6.17
C THR A 67 -6.29 -12.50 6.99
N ASP A 68 -6.38 -12.62 8.32
CA ASP A 68 -5.37 -12.06 9.22
C ASP A 68 -3.96 -12.58 8.88
N GLU A 69 -3.84 -13.87 8.55
CA GLU A 69 -2.58 -14.46 8.10
C GLU A 69 -2.06 -13.85 6.79
N SER A 70 -2.94 -13.55 5.83
CA SER A 70 -2.51 -12.97 4.55
C SER A 70 -2.08 -11.51 4.71
N MET A 71 -2.76 -10.75 5.58
CA MET A 71 -2.35 -9.39 5.94
C MET A 71 -1.02 -9.40 6.70
N LEU A 72 -0.85 -10.28 7.68
CA LEU A 72 0.41 -10.45 8.42
C LEU A 72 1.59 -10.79 7.50
N LYS A 73 1.37 -11.61 6.46
CA LYS A 73 2.38 -11.90 5.44
C LYS A 73 2.76 -10.64 4.65
N ALA A 74 1.79 -9.82 4.26
CA ALA A 74 2.06 -8.56 3.57
C ALA A 74 2.80 -7.56 4.46
N VAL A 75 2.41 -7.45 5.73
CA VAL A 75 3.09 -6.62 6.75
C VAL A 75 4.54 -7.08 6.94
N ALA A 76 4.77 -8.38 7.14
CA ALA A 76 6.12 -8.93 7.32
C ALA A 76 7.00 -8.70 6.09
N PHE A 77 6.44 -8.89 4.89
CA PHE A 77 7.14 -8.60 3.65
C PHE A 77 7.55 -7.13 3.54
N ALA A 78 6.61 -6.20 3.79
CA ALA A 78 6.87 -4.77 3.77
C ALA A 78 7.94 -4.35 4.78
N ARG A 79 7.86 -4.85 6.03
CA ARG A 79 8.86 -4.60 7.09
C ARG A 79 10.26 -5.09 6.68
N SER A 80 10.36 -6.26 6.05
CA SER A 80 11.66 -6.83 5.63
C SER A 80 12.38 -5.98 4.56
N LEU A 81 11.63 -5.20 3.79
CA LEU A 81 12.18 -4.33 2.74
C LEU A 81 12.60 -2.96 3.26
N GLY A 82 12.04 -2.50 4.39
CA GLY A 82 12.21 -1.14 4.87
C GLY A 82 11.66 -0.09 3.90
N CYS A 83 10.53 -0.39 3.25
CA CYS A 83 9.85 0.55 2.34
C CYS A 83 9.28 1.76 3.12
N ASP A 84 9.26 2.93 2.48
CA ASP A 84 8.82 4.19 3.07
C ASP A 84 7.53 4.75 2.46
N SER A 85 6.97 4.05 1.47
CA SER A 85 5.77 4.45 0.74
C SER A 85 5.10 3.25 0.08
N PHE A 86 3.80 3.38 -0.18
CA PHE A 86 2.98 2.32 -0.75
C PHE A 86 2.19 2.81 -1.96
N VAL A 87 2.04 1.94 -2.95
CA VAL A 87 1.09 2.09 -4.04
C VAL A 87 0.26 0.82 -4.12
N ALA A 88 -1.04 0.93 -3.89
CA ALA A 88 -2.00 -0.16 -4.08
C ALA A 88 -2.60 -0.08 -5.48
N VAL A 89 -2.56 -1.17 -6.25
CA VAL A 89 -3.25 -1.27 -7.54
C VAL A 89 -4.18 -2.47 -7.54
N GLY A 90 -5.49 -2.23 -7.42
CA GLY A 90 -6.49 -3.29 -7.39
C GLY A 90 -7.76 -2.93 -6.62
N GLY A 91 -8.54 -3.95 -6.27
CA GLY A 91 -9.81 -3.78 -5.56
C GLY A 91 -9.67 -3.51 -4.05
N GLY A 92 -10.79 -3.58 -3.33
CA GLY A 92 -10.86 -3.35 -1.89
C GLY A 92 -9.88 -4.20 -1.08
N SER A 93 -9.74 -5.49 -1.41
CA SER A 93 -8.78 -6.40 -0.77
C SER A 93 -7.34 -5.90 -0.86
N VAL A 94 -6.91 -5.40 -2.03
CA VAL A 94 -5.56 -4.85 -2.23
C VAL A 94 -5.40 -3.57 -1.42
N ILE A 95 -6.37 -2.67 -1.50
CA ILE A 95 -6.33 -1.39 -0.78
C ILE A 95 -6.26 -1.61 0.72
N ASP A 96 -7.10 -2.47 1.29
CA ASP A 96 -7.18 -2.69 2.73
C ASP A 96 -5.96 -3.45 3.27
N THR A 97 -5.46 -4.45 2.52
CA THR A 97 -4.20 -5.12 2.85
C THR A 97 -3.03 -4.13 2.85
N THR A 98 -3.02 -3.19 1.90
CA THR A 98 -1.97 -2.16 1.81
C THR A 98 -2.05 -1.16 2.97
N LYS A 99 -3.26 -0.75 3.39
CA LYS A 99 -3.44 0.10 4.58
C LYS A 99 -2.89 -0.58 5.83
N ALA A 100 -3.21 -1.86 6.04
CA ALA A 100 -2.68 -2.63 7.17
C ALA A 100 -1.15 -2.68 7.13
N ALA A 101 -0.56 -3.00 5.97
CA ALA A 101 0.89 -3.00 5.78
C ALA A 101 1.52 -1.63 6.10
N ALA A 102 0.96 -0.54 5.59
CA ALA A 102 1.46 0.81 5.83
C ALA A 102 1.35 1.24 7.30
N LEU A 103 0.28 0.84 7.98
CA LEU A 103 0.04 1.17 9.40
C LEU A 103 1.01 0.41 10.31
N TYR A 104 1.16 -0.90 10.09
CA TYR A 104 2.05 -1.73 10.91
C TYR A 104 3.53 -1.57 10.55
N CYS A 105 3.89 -1.01 9.40
CA CYS A 105 5.27 -0.62 9.11
C CYS A 105 5.68 0.67 9.86
N SER A 106 4.75 1.60 10.11
CA SER A 106 5.01 2.80 10.92
C SER A 106 4.89 2.55 12.42
N ASN A 107 4.20 1.48 12.82
CA ASN A 107 4.02 1.08 14.22
C ASN A 107 4.53 -0.35 14.42
N PRO A 108 5.87 -0.56 14.45
CA PRO A 108 6.47 -1.90 14.42
C PRO A 108 6.19 -2.74 15.68
N GLU A 109 6.06 -2.09 16.84
CA GLU A 109 5.85 -2.74 18.15
C GLU A 109 4.39 -3.10 18.42
N ALA A 110 3.45 -2.65 17.58
CA ALA A 110 2.03 -2.92 17.75
C ALA A 110 1.67 -4.35 17.32
N ASP A 111 0.80 -4.99 18.10
CA ASP A 111 0.16 -6.26 17.77
C ASP A 111 -0.95 -6.06 16.73
N PHE A 112 -1.24 -7.10 15.94
CA PHE A 112 -2.14 -6.99 14.79
C PHE A 112 -3.59 -6.61 15.13
N TYR A 113 -4.02 -6.83 16.37
CA TYR A 113 -5.37 -6.47 16.82
C TYR A 113 -5.40 -5.20 17.69
N ASP A 114 -4.26 -4.53 17.91
CA ASP A 114 -4.20 -3.33 18.77
C ASP A 114 -5.13 -2.23 18.28
N PHE A 115 -5.14 -1.99 16.97
CA PHE A 115 -5.92 -0.93 16.33
C PHE A 115 -7.30 -1.40 15.86
N VAL A 116 -7.68 -2.64 16.13
CA VAL A 116 -8.98 -3.20 15.76
C VAL A 116 -10.00 -2.91 16.87
N CYS A 117 -11.24 -2.60 16.49
CA CYS A 117 -12.30 -2.36 17.46
C CYS A 117 -12.69 -3.64 18.25
N PRO A 118 -13.17 -3.50 19.49
CA PRO A 118 -13.85 -4.58 20.22
C PRO A 118 -15.00 -5.19 19.40
N PRO A 119 -15.29 -6.51 19.55
CA PRO A 119 -14.72 -7.41 20.56
C PRO A 119 -13.38 -8.08 20.14
N PHE A 120 -12.87 -7.80 18.94
CA PHE A 120 -11.71 -8.52 18.39
C PHE A 120 -10.36 -7.87 18.72
N GLY A 121 -10.35 -6.57 19.02
CA GLY A 121 -9.14 -5.82 19.33
C GLY A 121 -9.30 -4.84 20.48
N LEU A 122 -8.29 -4.00 20.66
CA LEU A 122 -8.14 -3.10 21.81
C LEU A 122 -8.58 -1.65 21.53
N ASN A 123 -8.84 -1.29 20.26
CA ASN A 123 -9.15 0.07 19.81
C ASN A 123 -8.13 1.11 20.30
N LEU A 124 -6.84 0.74 20.28
CA LEU A 124 -5.75 1.66 20.55
C LEU A 124 -5.61 2.67 19.41
N VAL A 125 -5.02 3.82 19.71
CA VAL A 125 -4.71 4.85 18.73
C VAL A 125 -3.25 4.67 18.28
N PRO A 126 -2.96 4.60 16.97
CA PRO A 126 -1.58 4.51 16.48
C PRO A 126 -0.74 5.70 16.96
N GLU A 127 0.45 5.41 17.48
CA GLU A 127 1.40 6.44 17.93
C GLU A 127 2.01 7.19 16.74
N ASN A 128 2.35 6.44 15.68
CA ASN A 128 2.91 6.99 14.45
C ASN A 128 1.86 7.05 13.35
N PRO A 129 1.85 8.12 12.53
CA PRO A 129 1.00 8.19 11.36
C PRO A 129 1.36 7.10 10.36
N MET A 130 0.34 6.56 9.68
CA MET A 130 0.50 5.58 8.61
C MET A 130 1.46 6.11 7.52
N LEU A 131 2.31 5.22 6.99
CA LEU A 131 3.18 5.56 5.86
C LEU A 131 2.36 6.02 4.63
N PRO A 132 2.90 6.91 3.78
CA PRO A 132 2.19 7.42 2.60
C PRO A 132 1.69 6.30 1.69
N LEU A 133 0.43 6.38 1.27
CA LEU A 133 -0.24 5.41 0.43
C LEU A 133 -1.00 6.09 -0.71
N ILE A 134 -0.78 5.62 -1.94
CA ILE A 134 -1.58 5.97 -3.11
C ILE A 134 -2.37 4.74 -3.56
N ALA A 135 -3.68 4.87 -3.77
CA ALA A 135 -4.55 3.78 -4.21
C ALA A 135 -5.03 4.01 -5.64
N VAL A 136 -5.03 2.94 -6.45
CA VAL A 136 -5.39 2.89 -7.87
C VAL A 136 -6.37 1.76 -8.15
#